data_AF-A0A257HV23-F1
#
_entry.id   AF-A0A257HV23-F1
#
_cell.length_a   1.000
_cell.length_b   1.000
_cell.length_c   1.000
_cell.angle_alpha   90.00
_cell.angle_beta   90.00
_cell.angle_gamma   90.00
#
_symmetry.space_group_name_H-M   'P 1'
#
loop_
_entity.id
_entity.type
_entity.pdbx_description
1 polymer ?
#
loop_
_entity_poly.entity_id
_entity_poly.type
_entity_poly.pdbx_seq_one_letter_code
_entity_poly.pdbx_strand_id
1 'polypeptide(L)'
;MEWHFIIRFDQKDLHLKAERIYLSEQVERIKVMGKNRSIVLQSNRPLLRIKGLKNKRLDWKLIEGQMNNSHVLQAIILKLERLLKTATDLDV
;
A
#
# COMPACT_ATOMS: atom_id res chain seq x y z
N MET A 1 11.28 -4.01 2.95
CA MET A 1 11.12 -2.91 1.97
C MET A 1 10.38 -1.79 2.64
N GLU A 2 10.91 -0.58 2.50
CA GLU A 2 10.36 0.64 3.08
C GLU A 2 10.21 1.71 2.01
N TRP A 3 9.16 2.51 2.10
CA TRP A 3 8.87 3.61 1.18
C TRP A 3 8.49 4.85 1.96
N HIS A 4 8.93 6.01 1.47
CA HIS A 4 8.47 7.30 1.94
C HIS A 4 7.76 8.01 0.80
N PHE A 5 6.57 8.54 1.05
CA PHE A 5 5.80 9.24 0.03
C PHE A 5 4.90 10.31 0.62
N ILE A 6 4.51 11.22 -0.25
CA ILE A 6 3.59 12.31 0.08
C ILE A 6 2.30 12.08 -0.70
N ILE A 7 1.18 12.27 -0.03
CA ILE A 7 -0.13 12.42 -0.66
C ILE A 7 -0.67 13.81 -0.36
N ARG A 8 -1.33 14.42 -1.33
CA ARG A 8 -2.00 15.72 -1.15
C ARG A 8 -3.47 15.46 -0.84
N PHE A 9 -3.95 15.98 0.28
CA PHE A 9 -5.34 15.87 0.71
C PHE A 9 -5.78 17.19 1.33
N ASP A 10 -6.88 17.75 0.83
CA ASP A 10 -7.47 19.01 1.33
C ASP A 10 -6.41 20.15 1.45
N GLN A 11 -5.67 20.37 0.36
CA GLN A 11 -4.58 21.34 0.24
C GLN A 11 -3.36 21.11 1.15
N LYS A 12 -3.37 20.07 1.99
CA LYS A 12 -2.25 19.69 2.86
C LYS A 12 -1.48 18.51 2.31
N ASP A 13 -0.18 18.54 2.52
CA ASP A 13 0.71 17.43 2.20
C ASP A 13 0.86 16.52 3.41
N LEU A 14 0.47 15.26 3.24
CA LEU A 14 0.61 14.22 4.24
C LEU A 14 1.85 13.40 3.93
N HIS A 15 2.86 13.54 4.79
CA HIS A 15 4.07 12.72 4.75
C HIS A 15 3.77 11.37 5.39
N LEU A 16 3.96 10.31 4.61
CA LEU A 16 3.67 8.94 5.01
C LEU A 16 4.90 8.07 4.80
N LYS A 17 5.10 7.14 5.74
CA LYS A 17 6.05 6.05 5.66
C LYS A 17 5.27 4.76 5.49
N ALA A 18 5.65 3.91 4.53
CA ALA A 18 5.11 2.57 4.40
C ALA A 18 6.22 1.53 4.56
N GLU A 19 5.88 0.43 5.22
CA GLU A 19 6.80 -0.66 5.49
C GLU A 19 6.07 -1.98 5.27
N ARG A 20 6.69 -2.88 4.51
CA ARG A 20 6.20 -4.26 4.38
C ARG A 20 6.54 -5.01 5.66
N ILE A 21 5.52 -5.33 6.46
CA ILE A 21 5.66 -6.04 7.74
C ILE A 21 5.42 -7.55 7.62
N TYR A 22 4.76 -7.99 6.56
CA TYR A 22 4.49 -9.40 6.33
C TYR A 22 4.43 -9.70 4.83
N LEU A 23 4.97 -10.85 4.45
CA LEU A 23 4.90 -11.37 3.10
C LEU A 23 4.71 -12.88 3.15
N SER A 24 3.74 -13.36 2.40
CA SER A 24 3.50 -14.77 2.12
C SER A 24 3.14 -14.92 0.65
N GLU A 25 3.01 -16.15 0.18
CA GLU A 25 2.55 -16.43 -1.18
C GLU A 25 1.12 -15.94 -1.44
N GLN A 26 0.29 -15.87 -0.41
CA GLN A 26 -1.12 -15.48 -0.56
C GLN A 26 -1.34 -13.99 -0.36
N VAL A 27 -0.68 -13.41 0.65
CA VAL A 27 -0.92 -12.03 1.07
C VAL A 27 0.35 -11.28 1.45
N GLU A 28 0.30 -9.98 1.23
CA GLU A 28 1.29 -8.99 1.66
C GLU A 28 0.61 -8.06 2.67
N ARG A 29 1.29 -7.71 3.78
CA ARG A 29 0.81 -6.66 4.70
C ARG A 29 1.80 -5.51 4.73
N ILE A 30 1.26 -4.31 4.58
CA ILE A 30 2.00 -3.06 4.56
C ILE A 30 1.46 -2.18 5.67
N LYS A 31 2.33 -1.81 6.61
CA LYS A 31 2.04 -0.81 7.62
C LYS A 31 2.30 0.57 7.03
N VAL A 32 1.31 1.44 7.06
CA VAL A 32 1.42 2.84 6.65
C VAL A 32 1.34 3.70 7.91
N MET A 33 2.36 4.52 8.13
CA MET A 33 2.54 5.37 9.28
C MET A 33 2.51 6.83 8.82
N GLY A 34 1.63 7.61 9.44
CA GLY A 34 1.63 9.06 9.37
C GLY A 34 2.00 9.67 10.72
N LYS A 35 1.84 10.99 10.84
CA LYS A 35 2.32 11.78 11.99
C LYS A 35 1.95 11.19 13.37
N ASN A 36 0.68 10.84 13.58
CA ASN A 36 0.18 10.33 14.87
C ASN A 36 -0.63 9.03 14.74
N ARG A 37 -0.65 8.41 13.55
CA ARG A 37 -1.53 7.28 13.26
C ARG A 37 -0.82 6.29 12.36
N SER A 38 -1.13 5.01 12.55
CA SER A 38 -0.74 3.97 11.62
C SER A 38 -1.93 3.10 11.26
N ILE A 39 -1.90 2.59 10.03
CA ILE A 39 -2.83 1.60 9.54
C ILE A 39 -2.05 0.41 8.98
N VAL A 40 -2.66 -0.76 8.94
CA VAL A 40 -2.11 -1.92 8.26
C VAL A 40 -3.06 -2.33 7.14
N LEU A 41 -2.51 -2.35 5.93
CA LEU A 41 -3.20 -2.74 4.71
C LEU A 41 -2.73 -4.13 4.28
N GLN A 42 -3.67 -5.01 3.95
CA GLN A 42 -3.39 -6.32 3.38
C GLN A 42 -3.73 -6.32 1.89
N SER A 43 -2.86 -6.90 1.07
CA SER A 43 -3.06 -7.08 -0.37
C SER A 43 -2.90 -8.54 -0.80
N ASN A 44 -3.66 -8.94 -1.82
CA ASN A 44 -3.52 -10.21 -2.54
C ASN A 44 -2.46 -10.19 -3.67
N ARG A 45 -1.66 -9.12 -3.76
CA ARG A 45 -0.62 -8.95 -4.77
C ARG A 45 0.32 -10.16 -4.96
N PRO A 46 0.85 -10.80 -3.90
CA PRO A 46 1.75 -11.96 -4.07
C PRO A 46 1.07 -13.11 -4.81
N LEU A 47 -0.18 -13.41 -4.44
CA LEU A 47 -0.97 -14.48 -5.06
C LEU A 47 -1.19 -14.21 -6.55
N LEU A 48 -1.54 -12.96 -6.89
CA LEU A 48 -1.74 -12.55 -8.28
C LEU A 48 -0.45 -12.65 -9.09
N ARG A 49 0.69 -12.30 -8.49
CA ARG A 49 2.01 -12.40 -9.14
C ARG A 49 2.39 -13.86 -9.41
N ILE A 50 2.20 -14.76 -8.44
CA ILE A 50 2.51 -16.19 -8.59
C ILE A 50 1.65 -16.82 -9.69
N LYS A 51 0.38 -16.41 -9.80
CA LYS A 51 -0.53 -16.87 -10.86
C LYS A 51 -0.29 -16.22 -12.23
N GLY A 52 0.75 -15.39 -12.39
CA GLY A 52 1.03 -14.66 -13.63
C GLY A 52 0.05 -13.52 -13.94
N LEU A 53 -0.87 -13.19 -13.03
CA LEU A 53 -1.91 -12.17 -13.20
C LEU A 53 -1.44 -10.78 -12.78
N LYS A 54 -0.25 -10.37 -13.27
CA LYS A 54 0.40 -9.10 -12.88
C LYS A 54 -0.41 -7.84 -13.22
N ASN A 55 -1.31 -7.94 -14.21
CA ASN A 55 -2.16 -6.84 -14.67
C ASN A 55 -3.54 -6.78 -14.00
N LYS A 56 -3.85 -7.74 -13.12
CA LYS A 56 -5.13 -7.76 -12.41
C LYS A 56 -5.12 -6.72 -11.30
N ARG A 57 -6.29 -6.12 -11.04
CA ARG A 57 -6.49 -5.19 -9.93
C ARG A 57 -6.10 -5.85 -8.61
N LEU A 58 -5.33 -5.13 -7.80
CA LEU A 58 -4.99 -5.54 -6.45
C LEU A 58 -6.16 -5.25 -5.52
N ASP A 59 -6.52 -6.22 -4.70
CA ASP A 59 -7.49 -6.02 -3.64
C ASP A 59 -6.76 -5.60 -2.37
N TRP A 60 -7.27 -4.56 -1.74
CA TRP A 60 -6.72 -3.99 -0.51
C TRP A 60 -7.75 -4.03 0.60
N LYS A 61 -7.34 -4.49 1.77
CA LYS A 61 -8.17 -4.51 2.97
C LYS A 61 -7.44 -3.83 4.12
N LEU A 62 -8.12 -2.91 4.80
CA LEU A 62 -7.68 -2.38 6.08
C LEU A 62 -7.90 -3.45 7.16
N ILE A 63 -6.81 -3.93 7.77
CA ILE A 63 -6.87 -4.99 8.79
C ILE A 63 -6.56 -4.47 10.19
N GLU A 64 -5.82 -3.38 10.31
CA GLU A 64 -5.56 -2.71 11.59
C GLU A 64 -5.55 -1.19 11.44
N GLY A 65 -5.91 -0.50 12.52
CA GLY A 65 -6.07 0.94 12.57
C GLY A 65 -7.42 1.41 12.06
N GLN A 66 -7.67 2.71 12.19
CA GLN A 66 -8.90 3.35 11.76
C GLN A 66 -8.59 4.48 10.78
N MET A 67 -9.34 4.53 9.68
CA MET A 67 -9.29 5.61 8.73
C MET A 67 -10.70 6.15 8.51
N ASN A 68 -10.95 7.35 9.05
CA ASN A 68 -12.27 7.96 9.00
C ASN A 68 -12.59 8.57 7.63
N ASN A 69 -11.56 8.76 6.79
CA ASN A 69 -11.70 9.37 5.48
C ASN A 69 -11.34 8.37 4.37
N SER A 70 -12.35 7.93 3.63
CA SER A 70 -12.22 6.98 2.53
C SER A 70 -11.39 7.53 1.36
N HIS A 71 -11.43 8.83 1.09
CA HIS A 71 -10.63 9.46 0.03
C HIS A 71 -9.13 9.45 0.37
N VAL A 72 -8.78 9.70 1.63
CA VAL A 72 -7.39 9.56 2.10
C VAL A 72 -6.91 8.13 1.95
N LEU A 73 -7.72 7.15 2.39
CA LEU A 73 -7.40 5.74 2.24
C LEU A 73 -7.16 5.35 0.78
N GLN A 74 -8.04 5.78 -0.12
CA GLN A 74 -7.92 5.51 -1.55
C GLN A 74 -6.67 6.17 -2.15
N ALA A 75 -6.33 7.40 -1.76
CA ALA A 75 -5.12 8.07 -2.22
C ALA A 75 -3.85 7.33 -1.76
N ILE A 76 -3.83 6.82 -0.52
CA ILE A 76 -2.75 5.98 0.01
C ILE A 76 -2.60 4.72 -0.84
N ILE A 77 -3.71 3.99 -1.07
CA ILE A 77 -3.72 2.75 -1.84
C ILE A 77 -3.17 2.99 -3.25
N LEU A 78 -3.69 3.99 -3.97
CA LEU A 78 -3.25 4.31 -5.33
C LEU A 78 -1.75 4.66 -5.38
N LYS A 79 -1.24 5.38 -4.38
CA LYS A 79 0.19 5.72 -4.31
C LYS A 79 1.04 4.48 -4.05
N LEU A 80 0.60 3.60 -3.15
CA LEU A 80 1.28 2.32 -2.87
C LEU A 80 1.32 1.42 -4.10
N GLU A 81 0.21 1.28 -4.83
CA GLU A 81 0.17 0.46 -6.04
C GLU A 81 1.19 0.92 -7.08
N ARG A 82 1.32 2.25 -7.27
CA ARG A 82 2.35 2.82 -8.17
C ARG A 82 3.75 2.48 -7.70
N LEU A 83 4.05 2.66 -6.42
CA LEU A 83 5.37 2.35 -5.85
C LEU A 83 5.71 0.86 -5.98
N LEU A 84 4.73 -0.02 -5.75
CA LEU A 84 4.90 -1.47 -5.88
C LEU A 84 5.07 -1.91 -7.33
N LYS A 85 4.41 -1.23 -8.28
CA LYS A 85 4.59 -1.49 -9.71
C LYS A 85 6.00 -1.09 -10.16
N THR A 86 6.46 0.11 -9.81
CA THR A 86 7.82 0.58 -10.12
C THR A 86 8.88 -0.33 -9.51
N ALA A 87 8.72 -0.76 -8.25
CA ALA A 87 9.66 -1.68 -7.63
C ALA A 87 9.71 -3.06 -8.33
N THR A 88 8.62 -3.50 -8.96
CA THR A 88 8.57 -4.79 -9.67
C THR A 88 9.23 -4.75 -11.03
N ASP A 89 9.25 -3.58 -11.67
CA ASP A 89 9.87 -3.36 -13.00
C ASP A 89 11.40 -3.38 -12.93
N LEU A 90 11.97 -3.14 -11.74
CA LEU A 90 13.41 -3.13 -11.47
C LEU A 90 13.99 -4.51 -11.10
N ASP A 91 13.15 -5.53 -10.93
CA ASP A 91 13.55 -6.92 -10.64
C ASP A 91 13.56 -7.80 -11.92
N VAL A 92 13.63 -7.20 -13.11
CA VAL A 92 13.65 -7.89 -14.43
C VAL A 92 15.01 -7.79 -15.08
#